data_AF-A0A9W7EUY2-F1
#
_entry.id   AF-A0A9W7EUY2-F1
#
_cell.length_a   1.000
_cell.length_b   1.000
_cell.length_c   1.000
_cell.angle_alpha   90.00
_cell.angle_beta   90.00
_cell.angle_gamma   90.00
#
_symmetry.space_group_name_H-M   'P 1'
#
loop_
_entity.id
_entity.type
_entity.pdbx_description
1 polymer ?
#
loop_
_entity_poly.entity_id
_entity_poly.type
_entity_poly.pdbx_seq_one_letter_code
_entity_poly.pdbx_strand_id
1 'polypeptide(L)'
;MWTSSLTTTEKDHEKENIERSISSLQTRLSLLTGEELTLRGRFKALGRDYGMPFLVYWWSLWGLTGAMCYGGIHFFDVDVLVLLEYLDDLTGYDISTRVDPSLGEVAVAVALNEMLEPVRLPFVVVTTKKVVDGLGYGPKYK
;
A
#
# COMPACT_ATOMS: atom_id res chain seq x y z
N MET A 1 -18.41 31.63 -1.08
CA MET A 1 -19.61 32.35 -0.61
C MET A 1 -20.92 31.70 -1.07
N TRP A 2 -20.92 30.53 -1.74
CA TRP A 2 -22.14 29.92 -2.31
C TRP A 2 -22.72 28.73 -1.52
N THR A 3 -21.96 28.14 -0.60
CA THR A 3 -22.39 26.94 0.16
C THR A 3 -23.05 27.25 1.51
N SER A 4 -23.07 28.52 1.93
CA SER A 4 -23.55 28.93 3.26
C SER A 4 -25.07 28.84 3.41
N SER A 5 -25.82 28.85 2.30
CA SER A 5 -27.29 28.89 2.26
C SER A 5 -27.97 27.53 2.19
N LEU A 6 -27.20 26.44 2.03
CA LEU A 6 -27.75 25.10 1.84
C LEU A 6 -28.03 24.41 3.18
N THR A 7 -29.13 23.67 3.23
CA THR A 7 -29.43 22.73 4.32
C THR A 7 -28.37 21.62 4.37
N THR A 8 -28.22 20.95 5.51
CA THR A 8 -27.18 19.92 5.71
C THR A 8 -27.28 18.80 4.66
N THR A 9 -28.50 18.38 4.33
CA THR A 9 -28.75 17.35 3.31
C THR A 9 -28.36 17.79 1.90
N GLU A 10 -28.63 19.05 1.54
CA GLU A 10 -28.24 19.59 0.23
C GLU A 10 -26.72 19.72 0.10
N LYS A 11 -26.04 20.10 1.19
CA LYS A 11 -24.56 20.12 1.24
C LYS A 11 -23.97 18.73 1.02
N ASP A 12 -24.57 17.70 1.62
CA ASP A 12 -24.11 16.32 1.45
C ASP A 12 -24.31 15.83 0.00
N HIS A 13 -25.46 16.14 -0.60
CA HIS A 13 -25.73 15.85 -2.02
C HIS A 13 -24.78 16.59 -2.98
N GLU A 14 -24.52 17.87 -2.73
CA GLU A 14 -23.61 18.67 -3.56
C GLU A 14 -22.18 18.15 -3.43
N LYS A 15 -21.76 17.82 -2.20
CA LYS A 15 -20.45 17.20 -1.94
C LYS A 15 -20.30 15.89 -2.71
N GLU A 16 -21.30 15.01 -2.67
CA GLU A 16 -21.26 13.74 -3.40
C GLU A 16 -21.16 13.96 -4.92
N ASN A 17 -21.91 14.92 -5.47
CA ASN A 17 -21.84 15.27 -6.89
C ASN A 17 -20.46 15.83 -7.30
N ILE A 18 -19.85 16.66 -6.45
CA ILE A 18 -18.50 17.18 -6.67
C ILE A 18 -17.48 16.04 -6.64
N GLU A 19 -17.57 15.14 -5.65
CA GLU A 19 -16.68 13.98 -5.54
C GLU A 19 -16.78 13.06 -6.75
N ARG A 20 -17.99 12.76 -7.24
CA ARG A 20 -18.20 12.00 -8.47
C ARG A 20 -17.56 12.69 -9.68
N SER A 21 -17.72 14.01 -9.79
CA SER A 21 -17.15 14.80 -10.88
C SER A 21 -15.62 14.76 -10.86
N ILE A 22 -15.01 14.97 -9.69
CA ILE A 22 -13.56 14.87 -9.49
C ILE A 22 -13.05 13.47 -9.88
N SER A 23 -13.73 12.42 -9.41
CA SER A 23 -13.38 11.04 -9.73
C SER A 23 -13.40 10.79 -11.25
N SER A 24 -14.47 11.22 -11.93
CA SER A 24 -14.60 11.06 -13.38
C SER A 24 -13.54 11.83 -14.17
N LEU A 25 -13.18 13.04 -13.74
CA LEU A 25 -12.14 13.85 -14.36
C LEU A 25 -10.76 13.23 -14.16
N GLN A 26 -10.47 12.70 -12.97
CA GLN A 26 -9.23 12.00 -12.70
C GLN A 26 -9.07 10.75 -13.56
N THR A 27 -10.14 9.97 -13.78
CA THR A 27 -10.12 8.80 -14.69
C THR A 27 -9.84 9.21 -16.13
N ARG A 28 -10.48 10.30 -16.61
CA ARG A 28 -10.23 10.77 -17.97
C ARG A 28 -8.80 11.28 -18.14
N LEU A 29 -8.28 11.97 -17.13
CA LEU A 29 -6.92 12.45 -17.12
C LEU A 29 -5.92 11.29 -17.10
N SER A 30 -6.13 10.26 -16.28
CA SER A 30 -5.26 9.08 -16.22
C SER A 30 -5.25 8.28 -17.53
N LEU A 31 -6.39 8.22 -18.23
CA LEU A 31 -6.49 7.65 -19.58
C LEU A 31 -5.72 8.49 -20.61
N LEU A 32 -5.85 9.81 -20.58
CA LEU A 32 -5.17 10.72 -21.52
C LEU A 32 -3.65 10.76 -21.31
N THR A 33 -3.19 10.69 -20.06
CA THR A 33 -1.76 10.65 -19.73
C THR A 33 -1.14 9.27 -19.90
N GLY A 34 -1.96 8.23 -20.12
CA GLY A 34 -1.51 6.84 -20.16
C GLY A 34 -1.08 6.29 -18.80
N GLU A 35 -1.34 7.00 -17.69
CA GLU A 35 -0.99 6.59 -16.33
C GLU A 35 -1.66 5.24 -15.97
N GLU A 36 -2.86 4.98 -16.50
CA GLU A 36 -3.58 3.70 -16.37
C GLU A 36 -2.83 2.47 -16.93
N LEU A 37 -1.88 2.68 -17.84
CA LEU A 37 -1.05 1.58 -18.36
C LEU A 37 0.07 1.20 -17.40
N THR A 38 0.39 2.07 -16.44
CA THR A 38 1.40 1.83 -15.42
C THR A 38 0.81 1.12 -14.21
N LEU A 39 1.61 0.26 -13.57
CA LEU A 39 1.18 -0.41 -12.33
C LEU A 39 0.89 0.58 -11.21
N ARG A 40 1.65 1.69 -11.15
CA ARG A 40 1.44 2.76 -10.16
C ARG A 40 0.12 3.47 -10.36
N GLY A 41 -0.24 3.79 -11.61
CA GLY A 41 -1.53 4.40 -11.94
C GLY A 41 -2.69 3.48 -11.60
N ARG A 42 -2.59 2.19 -11.95
CA ARG A 42 -3.61 1.18 -11.61
C ARG A 42 -3.77 1.01 -10.10
N PHE A 43 -2.68 1.00 -9.34
CA PHE A 43 -2.72 0.96 -7.88
C PHE A 43 -3.46 2.17 -7.30
N LYS A 44 -3.15 3.38 -7.80
CA LYS A 44 -3.81 4.62 -7.40
C LYS A 44 -5.31 4.62 -7.76
N ALA A 45 -5.65 4.11 -8.94
CA ALA A 45 -7.05 3.94 -9.36
C ALA A 45 -7.80 2.98 -8.42
N LEU A 46 -7.21 1.85 -8.05
CA LEU A 46 -7.80 0.91 -7.07
C LEU A 46 -8.03 1.56 -5.71
N GLY A 47 -7.06 2.36 -5.23
CA GLY A 47 -7.21 3.14 -4.00
C GLY A 47 -8.36 4.13 -4.04
N ARG A 48 -8.57 4.80 -5.17
CA ARG A 48 -9.71 5.72 -5.37
C ARG A 48 -11.04 4.96 -5.46
N ASP A 49 -11.07 3.92 -6.27
CA ASP A 49 -12.32 3.23 -6.64
C ASP A 49 -12.86 2.38 -5.49
N TYR A 50 -11.99 1.66 -4.78
CA TYR A 50 -12.38 0.80 -3.66
C TYR A 50 -12.21 1.48 -2.29
N GLY A 51 -11.23 2.36 -2.12
CA GLY A 51 -10.99 3.03 -0.84
C GLY A 51 -10.58 2.08 0.28
N MET A 52 -11.33 2.07 1.38
CA MET A 52 -10.93 1.39 2.62
C MET A 52 -10.81 -0.13 2.48
N PRO A 53 -11.75 -0.86 1.83
CA PRO A 53 -11.59 -2.28 1.53
C PRO A 53 -10.28 -2.64 0.82
N PHE A 54 -9.83 -1.81 -0.14
CA PHE A 54 -8.55 -2.00 -0.81
C PHE A 54 -7.37 -1.82 0.15
N LEU A 55 -7.40 -0.78 1.00
CA LEU A 55 -6.35 -0.54 1.98
C LEU A 55 -6.21 -1.71 2.95
N VAL A 56 -7.33 -2.25 3.45
CA VAL A 56 -7.31 -3.42 4.34
C VAL A 56 -6.71 -4.63 3.64
N TYR A 57 -7.11 -4.90 2.40
CA TYR A 57 -6.56 -6.00 1.61
C TYR A 57 -5.05 -5.86 1.39
N TRP A 58 -4.61 -4.68 0.97
CA TRP A 58 -3.21 -4.38 0.71
C TRP A 58 -2.36 -4.48 1.98
N TRP A 59 -2.81 -3.90 3.10
CA TRP A 59 -2.13 -4.01 4.40
C TRP A 59 -2.09 -5.44 4.93
N SER A 60 -3.14 -6.23 4.70
CA SER A 60 -3.16 -7.64 5.09
C SER A 60 -2.10 -8.44 4.33
N LEU A 61 -1.93 -8.18 3.03
CA LEU A 61 -0.87 -8.80 2.24
C LEU A 61 0.53 -8.36 2.69
N TRP A 62 0.72 -7.06 2.94
CA TRP A 62 1.99 -6.53 3.45
C TRP A 62 2.34 -7.15 4.81
N GLY A 63 1.37 -7.26 5.72
CA GLY A 63 1.55 -7.87 7.04
C GLY A 63 1.81 -9.37 6.96
N LEU A 64 1.11 -10.08 6.07
CA LEU A 64 1.35 -11.51 5.84
C LEU A 64 2.77 -11.76 5.30
N THR A 65 3.20 -11.00 4.30
CA THR A 65 4.56 -11.13 3.77
C THR A 65 5.61 -10.73 4.80
N GLY A 66 5.35 -9.71 5.61
CA GLY A 66 6.23 -9.31 6.71
C GLY A 66 6.38 -10.39 7.77
N ALA A 67 5.27 -11.02 8.18
CA ALA A 67 5.29 -12.15 9.10
C ALA A 67 6.03 -13.36 8.52
N MET A 68 5.90 -13.63 7.22
CA MET A 68 6.67 -14.68 6.55
C MET A 68 8.17 -14.36 6.49
N CYS A 69 8.55 -13.10 6.23
CA CYS A 69 9.96 -12.68 6.28
C CYS A 69 10.55 -12.84 7.68
N TYR A 70 9.84 -12.36 8.71
CA TYR A 70 10.26 -12.51 10.10
C TYR A 70 10.35 -14.00 10.50
N GLY A 71 9.32 -14.79 10.23
CA GLY A 71 9.35 -16.24 10.49
C GLY A 71 10.45 -16.97 9.70
N GLY A 72 10.76 -16.51 8.49
CA GLY A 72 11.86 -17.03 7.68
C GLY A 72 13.23 -16.80 8.32
N ILE A 73 13.47 -15.63 8.90
CA ILE A 73 14.72 -15.34 9.63
C ILE A 73 14.94 -16.37 10.75
N HIS A 74 13.89 -16.65 11.54
CA HIS A 74 13.92 -17.64 12.61
C HIS A 74 14.04 -19.09 12.09
N PHE A 75 13.37 -19.42 10.98
CA PHE A 75 13.39 -20.78 10.43
C PHE A 75 14.71 -21.14 9.75
N PHE A 76 15.36 -20.18 9.10
CA PHE A 76 16.63 -20.37 8.41
C PHE A 76 17.85 -20.03 9.30
N ASP A 77 17.63 -19.69 10.57
CA ASP A 77 18.67 -19.33 11.54
C ASP A 77 19.61 -18.23 11.00
N VAL A 78 19.01 -17.18 10.43
CA VAL A 78 19.76 -16.08 9.83
C VAL A 78 20.35 -15.21 10.94
N ASP A 79 21.68 -15.19 11.05
CA ASP A 79 22.38 -14.31 11.98
C ASP A 79 22.31 -12.84 11.49
N VAL A 80 21.44 -12.07 12.14
CA VAL A 80 21.20 -10.67 11.81
C VAL A 80 22.36 -9.77 12.23
N LEU A 81 23.10 -10.11 13.28
CA LEU A 81 24.25 -9.33 13.71
C LEU A 81 25.35 -9.37 12.66
N VAL A 82 25.64 -10.55 12.11
CA VAL A 82 26.61 -10.71 11.01
C VAL A 82 26.18 -9.91 9.76
N LEU A 83 24.88 -9.88 9.45
CA LEU A 83 24.35 -9.08 8.35
C LEU A 83 24.53 -7.57 8.59
N LEU A 84 24.31 -7.12 9.82
CA LEU A 84 24.50 -5.71 10.21
C LEU A 84 25.98 -5.32 10.23
N GLU A 85 26.88 -6.18 10.69
CA GLU A 85 28.34 -5.98 10.63
C GLU A 85 28.82 -5.81 9.19
N TYR A 86 28.32 -6.63 8.27
CA TYR A 86 28.62 -6.48 6.84
C TYR A 86 28.14 -5.12 6.28
N LEU A 87 26.98 -4.63 6.75
CA LEU A 87 26.48 -3.31 6.35
C LEU A 87 27.30 -2.17 6.96
N ASP A 88 27.77 -2.32 8.19
CA ASP A 88 28.67 -1.38 8.86
C ASP A 88 29.98 -1.24 8.08
N ASP A 89 30.58 -2.36 7.68
CA ASP A 89 31.79 -2.37 6.84
C ASP A 89 31.58 -1.69 5.48
N LEU A 90 30.40 -1.86 4.88
CA LEU A 90 30.08 -1.27 3.59
C LEU A 90 29.79 0.23 3.65
N THR A 91 29.17 0.69 4.74
CA THR A 91 28.64 2.06 4.86
C THR A 91 29.47 2.97 5.75
N GLY A 92 30.37 2.39 6.57
CA GLY A 92 31.14 3.09 7.59
C GLY A 92 30.33 3.52 8.80
N TYR A 93 29.10 3.04 8.94
CA TYR A 93 28.27 3.23 10.14
C TYR A 93 28.57 2.16 11.19
N ASP A 94 28.07 2.37 12.39
CA ASP A 94 28.25 1.51 13.56
C ASP A 94 26.86 1.17 14.11
N ILE A 95 26.14 0.35 13.35
CA ILE A 95 24.74 -0.03 13.56
C ILE A 95 24.68 -1.31 14.39
N SER A 96 25.55 -2.27 14.11
CA SER A 96 25.62 -3.59 14.77
C SER A 96 25.80 -3.48 16.28
N THR A 97 26.59 -2.53 16.77
CA THR A 97 26.86 -2.36 18.22
C THR A 97 25.78 -1.56 18.97
N ARG A 98 24.90 -0.88 18.23
CA ARG A 98 23.91 0.06 18.78
C ARG A 98 22.46 -0.42 18.69
N VAL A 99 22.22 -1.46 17.90
CA VAL A 99 20.89 -2.04 17.68
C VAL A 99 20.69 -3.24 18.61
N ASP A 100 19.55 -3.25 19.29
CA ASP A 100 19.09 -4.45 19.99
C ASP A 100 18.87 -5.58 18.97
N PRO A 101 19.42 -6.79 19.18
CA PRO A 101 19.29 -7.90 18.22
C PRO A 101 17.84 -8.17 17.78
N SER A 102 16.88 -8.07 18.71
CA SER A 102 15.46 -8.29 18.41
C SER A 102 14.88 -7.21 17.49
N LEU A 103 15.29 -5.96 17.67
CA LEU A 103 14.91 -4.86 16.78
C LEU A 103 15.61 -4.95 15.43
N GLY A 104 16.85 -5.47 15.41
CA GLY A 104 17.60 -5.79 14.20
C GLY A 104 16.85 -6.81 13.34
N GLU A 105 16.37 -7.90 13.94
CA GLU A 105 15.58 -8.92 13.24
C GLU A 105 14.32 -8.35 12.59
N VAL A 106 13.58 -7.50 13.32
CA VAL A 106 12.40 -6.82 12.78
C VAL A 106 12.77 -5.88 11.64
N ALA A 107 13.86 -5.12 11.78
CA ALA A 107 14.32 -4.20 10.74
C ALA A 107 14.72 -4.94 9.45
N VAL A 108 15.46 -6.05 9.57
CA VAL A 108 15.82 -6.91 8.44
C VAL A 108 14.57 -7.55 7.84
N ALA A 109 13.62 -8.03 8.66
CA ALA A 109 12.36 -8.58 8.17
C ALA A 109 11.56 -7.55 7.36
N VAL A 110 11.50 -6.30 7.82
CA VAL A 110 10.85 -5.20 7.09
C VAL A 110 11.60 -4.90 5.79
N ALA A 111 12.93 -4.84 5.81
CA ALA A 111 13.73 -4.61 4.60
C ALA A 111 13.49 -5.70 3.54
N LEU A 112 13.52 -6.98 3.95
CA LEU A 112 13.18 -8.10 3.07
C LEU A 112 11.72 -8.02 2.58
N ASN A 113 10.81 -7.60 3.44
CA ASN A 113 9.40 -7.41 3.08
C ASN A 113 9.20 -6.30 2.04
N GLU A 114 10.00 -5.23 2.07
CA GLU A 114 10.00 -4.18 1.03
C GLU A 114 10.67 -4.65 -0.26
N MET A 115 11.68 -5.53 -0.20
CA MET A 115 12.25 -6.15 -1.40
C MET A 115 11.25 -7.02 -2.17
N LEU A 116 10.18 -7.47 -1.53
CA LEU A 116 9.07 -8.17 -2.17
C LEU A 116 8.05 -7.24 -2.84
N GLU A 117 8.14 -5.92 -2.63
CA GLU A 117 7.20 -4.95 -3.21
C GLU A 117 7.09 -5.03 -4.74
N PRO A 118 8.17 -5.21 -5.53
CA PRO A 118 8.10 -5.35 -6.98
C PRO A 118 7.24 -6.54 -7.45
N VAL A 119 7.07 -7.57 -6.62
CA VAL A 119 6.22 -8.73 -6.90
C VAL A 119 4.83 -8.54 -6.28
N ARG A 120 4.77 -8.02 -5.05
CA ARG A 120 3.53 -7.79 -4.30
C ARG A 120 2.63 -6.75 -4.97
N LEU A 121 3.19 -5.67 -5.51
CA LEU A 121 2.42 -4.59 -6.13
C LEU A 121 1.66 -5.07 -7.40
N PRO A 122 2.29 -5.75 -8.39
CA PRO A 122 1.54 -6.37 -9.49
C PRO A 122 0.48 -7.35 -9.02
N PHE A 123 0.80 -8.17 -8.00
CA PHE A 123 -0.15 -9.12 -7.44
C PHE A 123 -1.40 -8.41 -6.92
N VAL A 124 -1.24 -7.42 -6.04
CA VAL A 124 -2.33 -6.61 -5.47
C VAL A 124 -3.17 -5.98 -6.58
N VAL A 125 -2.53 -5.40 -7.60
CA VAL A 125 -3.23 -4.73 -8.71
C VAL A 125 -4.12 -5.71 -9.49
N VAL A 126 -3.69 -6.95 -9.67
CA VAL A 126 -4.45 -7.98 -10.42
C VAL A 126 -5.54 -8.62 -9.57
N THR A 127 -5.31 -8.79 -8.26
CA THR A 127 -6.21 -9.56 -7.38
C THR A 127 -7.25 -8.73 -6.67
N THR A 128 -6.99 -7.43 -6.42
CA THR A 128 -7.86 -6.57 -5.61
C THR A 128 -9.31 -6.62 -6.06
N LYS A 129 -9.58 -6.44 -7.36
CA LYS A 129 -10.95 -6.45 -7.88
C LYS A 129 -11.68 -7.75 -7.52
N LYS A 130 -11.05 -8.91 -7.76
CA LYS A 130 -11.66 -10.22 -7.48
C LYS A 130 -11.91 -10.44 -5.99
N VAL A 131 -10.93 -10.06 -5.15
CA VAL A 131 -11.01 -10.30 -3.71
C VAL A 131 -12.01 -9.34 -3.07
N VAL A 132 -11.91 -8.04 -3.37
CA VAL A 132 -12.73 -7.01 -2.74
C VAL A 132 -14.18 -7.09 -3.21
N ASP A 133 -14.42 -7.33 -4.52
CA ASP A 133 -15.78 -7.58 -5.02
C ASP A 133 -16.37 -8.86 -4.42
N GLY A 134 -15.56 -9.92 -4.27
CA GLY A 134 -15.98 -11.19 -3.67
C GLY A 134 -16.36 -11.07 -2.19
N LEU A 135 -15.82 -10.07 -1.49
CA LEU A 135 -16.19 -9.72 -0.11
C LEU A 135 -17.44 -8.81 -0.04
N GLY A 136 -18.07 -8.51 -1.17
CA GLY A 136 -19.29 -7.69 -1.23
C GLY A 136 -19.03 -6.18 -1.28
N TYR A 137 -17.77 -5.75 -1.39
CA TYR A 137 -17.41 -4.34 -1.50
C TYR A 137 -17.21 -3.97 -2.96
N GLY A 138 -18.20 -3.32 -3.58
CA GLY A 138 -18.07 -2.77 -4.93
C GLY A 138 -17.34 -1.42 -4.96
N PRO A 139 -17.03 -0.89 -6.16
CA PRO A 139 -16.48 0.45 -6.31
C PRO A 139 -17.39 1.51 -5.69
N LYS A 140 -16.81 2.50 -5.01
CA LYS A 140 -17.52 3.62 -4.36
C LYS A 140 -18.31 4.47 -5.35
N TYR A 141 -17.74 4.69 -6.53
CA TYR A 141 -18.32 5.49 -7.58
C TYR A 141 -18.57 4.57 -8.78
N LYS A 142 -19.84 4.27 -9.05
CA LYS A 142 -20.29 3.55 -10.26
C LYS A 142 -20.65 4.54 -11.36
#